data_AF-A0A142XB29-F1
#
_entry.id   AF-A0A142XB29-F1
#
_cell.length_a   1.000
_cell.length_b   1.000
_cell.length_c   1.000
_cell.angle_alpha   90.00
_cell.angle_beta   90.00
_cell.angle_gamma   90.00
#
_symmetry.space_group_name_H-M   'P 1'
#
loop_
_entity.id
_entity.type
_entity.pdbx_description
1 polymer ?
#
loop_
_entity_poly.entity_id
_entity_poly.type
_entity_poly.pdbx_seq_one_letter_code
_entity_poly.pdbx_strand_id
1 'polypeptide(L)'
;MPGHVFIVRGDVRRLACDAWLVPCSRSARPGYEWFPPDYAGPREGRRFVDGQSRVQPLIAPAPNRPQPWLCWIGRGGQPVSWYTSGAAEFLNTAATEIATNDLPPLFGRARSLLALPVVGTGQGGGAERAGEIVQRPSRKRSREPFGVVVTIRV
;
A
#
# COMPACT_ATOMS: atom_id res chain seq x y z
N MET A 1 -17.64 -9.61 10.21
CA MET A 1 -18.52 -8.90 9.25
C MET A 1 -17.74 -8.63 7.97
N PRO A 2 -18.33 -8.69 6.77
CA PRO A 2 -17.59 -8.46 5.52
C PRO A 2 -17.14 -6.98 5.37
N GLY A 3 -15.94 -6.78 4.81
CA GLY A 3 -15.41 -5.50 4.34
C GLY A 3 -15.93 -5.16 2.94
N HIS A 4 -15.72 -3.92 2.49
CA HIS A 4 -16.14 -3.45 1.16
C HIS A 4 -14.93 -3.01 0.34
N VAL A 5 -14.93 -3.27 -0.97
CA VAL A 5 -13.83 -2.85 -1.84
C VAL A 5 -14.31 -1.76 -2.78
N PHE A 6 -13.52 -0.68 -2.92
CA PHE A 6 -13.84 0.46 -3.79
C PHE A 6 -12.66 0.75 -4.71
N ILE A 7 -12.83 0.54 -6.01
CA ILE A 7 -11.79 0.91 -6.97
C ILE A 7 -12.01 2.36 -7.38
N VAL A 8 -11.04 3.22 -7.07
CA VAL A 8 -11.06 4.64 -7.44
C VAL A 8 -9.82 4.99 -8.23
N ARG A 9 -9.97 5.85 -9.24
CA ARG A 9 -8.82 6.41 -9.96
C ARG A 9 -8.37 7.67 -9.24
N GLY A 10 -7.24 7.60 -8.55
CA GLY A 10 -6.69 8.74 -7.83
C GLY A 10 -5.26 8.52 -7.38
N ASP A 11 -4.67 9.58 -6.82
CA ASP A 11 -3.39 9.53 -6.15
C ASP A 11 -3.58 8.97 -4.74
N VAL A 12 -3.03 7.77 -4.50
CA VAL A 12 -3.16 7.06 -3.23
C VAL A 12 -2.57 7.86 -2.05
N ARG A 13 -1.61 8.76 -2.31
CA ARG A 13 -0.98 9.64 -1.30
C ARG A 13 -1.94 10.67 -0.71
N ARG A 14 -3.07 10.93 -1.38
CA ARG A 14 -4.03 11.99 -1.03
C ARG A 14 -5.34 11.44 -0.50
N LEU A 15 -5.43 10.13 -0.29
CA LEU A 15 -6.64 9.50 0.22
C LEU A 15 -6.79 9.73 1.72
N ALA A 16 -7.99 10.14 2.13
CA ALA A 16 -8.39 10.22 3.53
C ALA A 16 -8.63 8.80 4.10
N CYS A 17 -7.53 8.12 4.43
CA CYS A 17 -7.45 6.75 4.93
C CYS A 17 -6.59 6.67 6.20
N ASP A 18 -6.64 5.56 6.91
CA ASP A 18 -5.88 5.33 8.15
C ASP A 18 -4.46 4.86 7.87
N ALA A 19 -4.32 4.01 6.86
CA ALA A 19 -3.03 3.49 6.45
C ALA A 19 -3.01 3.14 4.97
N TRP A 20 -1.82 3.14 4.38
CA TRP A 20 -1.67 2.83 2.96
C TRP A 20 -0.40 2.05 2.65
N LEU A 21 -0.50 1.15 1.66
CA LEU A 21 0.61 0.35 1.19
C LEU A 21 1.56 1.19 0.34
N VAL A 22 2.83 1.14 0.68
CA VAL A 22 3.96 1.73 -0.04
C VAL A 22 4.84 0.61 -0.60
N PRO A 23 4.81 0.34 -1.91
CA PRO A 23 5.66 -0.67 -2.54
C PRO A 23 7.14 -0.28 -2.43
N CYS A 24 7.98 -1.23 -2.03
CA CYS A 24 9.42 -1.03 -1.98
C CYS A 24 10.20 -2.32 -2.30
N SER A 25 11.52 -2.18 -2.41
CA SER A 25 12.44 -3.31 -2.54
C SER A 25 12.81 -3.88 -1.18
N ARG A 26 13.63 -4.93 -1.17
CA ARG A 26 14.10 -5.59 0.05
C ARG A 26 14.82 -4.65 1.03
N SER A 27 15.42 -3.56 0.53
CA SER A 27 16.10 -2.58 1.39
C SER A 27 15.15 -1.73 2.23
N ALA A 28 13.82 -1.86 2.06
CA ALA A 28 12.82 -1.02 2.72
C ALA A 28 13.02 0.49 2.47
N ARG A 29 13.52 0.82 1.27
CA ARG A 29 13.71 2.19 0.77
C ARG A 29 12.81 2.43 -0.44
N PRO A 30 11.55 2.84 -0.23
CA PRO A 30 10.67 3.29 -1.33
C PRO A 30 11.24 4.53 -2.03
N GLY A 31 10.81 4.72 -3.29
CA GLY A 31 11.10 5.95 -4.02
C GLY A 31 10.37 7.17 -3.43
N TYR A 32 10.93 8.36 -3.62
CA TYR A 32 10.37 9.61 -3.10
C TYR A 32 8.97 9.91 -3.64
N GLU A 33 8.64 9.41 -4.83
CA GLU A 33 7.32 9.55 -5.44
C GLU A 33 6.20 8.92 -4.61
N TRP A 34 6.52 7.99 -3.70
CA TRP A 34 5.57 7.39 -2.77
C TRP A 34 5.31 8.22 -1.51
N PHE A 35 5.72 9.48 -1.47
CA PHE A 35 5.36 10.36 -0.36
C PHE A 35 4.80 11.67 -0.90
N PRO A 36 3.85 12.30 -0.19
CA PRO A 36 3.46 13.66 -0.47
C PRO A 36 4.69 14.60 -0.54
N PRO A 37 4.68 15.62 -1.41
CA PRO A 37 5.79 16.57 -1.53
C PRO A 37 6.16 17.26 -0.20
N ASP A 38 5.17 17.45 0.67
CA ASP A 38 5.30 18.08 2.00
C ASP A 38 5.59 17.08 3.12
N TYR A 39 5.83 15.80 2.80
CA TYR A 39 6.13 14.78 3.81
C TYR A 39 7.47 15.08 4.48
N ALA A 40 7.43 15.39 5.77
CA ALA A 40 8.60 15.55 6.63
C ALA A 40 8.70 14.34 7.56
N GLY A 41 9.79 13.58 7.45
CA GLY A 41 10.03 12.40 8.29
C GLY A 41 10.92 11.34 7.61
N PRO A 42 11.25 10.27 8.34
CA PRO A 42 11.93 9.12 7.77
C PRO A 42 11.07 8.49 6.66
N ARG A 43 11.71 7.98 5.62
CA ARG A 43 11.07 7.31 4.47
C ARG A 43 11.55 5.87 4.29
N GLU A 44 12.38 5.38 5.20
CA GLU A 44 12.95 4.04 5.16
C GLU A 44 12.57 3.23 6.40
N GLY A 45 12.49 1.92 6.24
CA GLY A 45 12.25 0.96 7.31
C GLY A 45 13.41 0.00 7.51
N ARG A 46 13.15 -1.06 8.26
CA ARG A 46 14.14 -2.13 8.47
C ARG A 46 14.23 -3.00 7.23
N ARG A 47 15.44 -3.41 6.84
CA ARG A 47 15.64 -4.31 5.70
C ARG A 47 14.81 -5.59 5.87
N PHE A 48 14.11 -6.01 4.81
CA PHE A 48 13.34 -7.26 4.82
C PHE A 48 14.26 -8.48 4.78
N VAL A 49 13.86 -9.52 5.52
CA VAL A 49 14.55 -10.81 5.62
C VAL A 49 13.69 -11.87 4.94
N ASP A 50 14.32 -12.78 4.20
CA ASP A 50 13.63 -13.90 3.57
C ASP A 50 12.96 -14.77 4.64
N GLY A 51 11.75 -15.26 4.35
CA GLY A 51 10.98 -16.09 5.28
C GLY A 51 10.31 -15.33 6.44
N GLN A 52 10.50 -14.01 6.53
CA GLN A 52 9.78 -13.14 7.46
C GLN A 52 8.66 -12.37 6.76
N SER A 53 7.92 -11.59 7.55
CA SER A 53 6.88 -10.70 7.03
C SER A 53 7.43 -9.76 5.96
N ARG A 54 6.66 -9.56 4.88
CA ARG A 54 6.98 -8.63 3.80
C ARG A 54 6.34 -7.26 3.99
N VAL A 55 5.75 -7.01 5.15
CA VAL A 55 5.11 -5.74 5.48
C VAL A 55 5.61 -5.21 6.81
N GLN A 56 5.75 -3.90 6.91
CA GLN A 56 6.05 -3.24 8.17
C GLN A 56 5.52 -1.80 8.14
N PRO A 57 5.02 -1.27 9.27
CA PRO A 57 4.74 0.15 9.36
C PRO A 57 6.04 0.94 9.23
N LEU A 58 5.98 2.08 8.54
CA LEU A 58 7.07 3.05 8.55
C LEU A 58 7.23 3.59 9.98
N ILE A 59 8.44 3.49 10.52
CA ILE A 59 8.74 3.90 11.90
C ILE A 59 8.64 5.43 12.02
N ALA A 60 7.96 5.91 13.06
CA ALA A 60 7.79 7.33 13.35
C ALA A 60 7.25 8.15 12.16
N PRO A 61 6.02 7.83 11.67
CA PRO A 61 5.40 8.63 10.63
C PRO A 61 5.10 10.04 11.14
N ALA A 62 4.83 10.96 10.22
CA ALA A 62 4.26 12.26 10.60
C ALA A 62 2.92 12.06 11.35
N PRO A 63 2.69 12.75 12.48
CA PRO A 63 1.46 12.61 13.26
C PRO A 63 0.23 13.10 12.47
N ASN A 64 -0.95 12.57 12.81
CA ASN A 64 -2.25 12.92 12.20
C ASN A 64 -2.28 12.75 10.66
N ARG A 65 -1.47 11.84 10.12
CA ARG A 65 -1.48 11.46 8.70
C ARG A 65 -1.69 9.96 8.55
N PRO A 66 -2.17 9.50 7.37
CA PRO A 66 -2.28 8.08 7.10
C PRO A 66 -0.93 7.39 7.31
N GLN A 67 -0.90 6.29 8.07
CA GLN A 67 0.30 5.50 8.34
C GLN A 67 0.81 4.85 7.05
N PRO A 68 2.04 5.15 6.58
CA PRO A 68 2.64 4.43 5.48
C PRO A 68 3.07 3.03 5.93
N TRP A 69 2.76 2.01 5.14
CA TRP A 69 3.18 0.62 5.34
C TRP A 69 4.09 0.19 4.21
N LEU A 70 5.35 -0.07 4.52
CA LEU A 70 6.32 -0.54 3.54
C LEU A 70 6.01 -2.00 3.21
N CYS A 71 5.89 -2.31 1.92
CA CYS A 71 5.62 -3.67 1.44
C CYS A 71 6.68 -4.11 0.43
N TRP A 72 7.35 -5.23 0.71
CA TRP A 72 8.37 -5.81 -0.16
C TRP A 72 7.75 -6.53 -1.36
N ILE A 73 7.27 -5.74 -2.31
CA ILE A 73 6.65 -6.20 -3.55
C ILE A 73 7.27 -5.56 -4.80
N GLY A 74 8.27 -4.68 -4.66
CA GLY A 74 8.96 -4.02 -5.77
C GLY A 74 9.98 -4.90 -6.52
N ARG A 75 9.74 -6.22 -6.62
CA ARG A 75 10.67 -7.17 -7.26
C ARG A 75 10.19 -7.56 -8.67
N GLY A 76 11.10 -7.45 -9.64
CA GLY A 76 10.97 -7.93 -11.02
C GLY A 76 10.66 -9.41 -11.16
N GLY A 77 9.84 -9.77 -12.16
CA GLY A 77 9.69 -11.15 -12.63
C GLY A 77 9.02 -12.11 -11.65
N GLN A 78 8.31 -11.59 -10.65
CA GLN A 78 7.61 -12.42 -9.67
C GLN A 78 6.25 -12.90 -10.21
N PRO A 79 5.72 -14.04 -9.71
CA PRO A 79 4.37 -14.46 -10.03
C PRO A 79 3.32 -13.47 -9.49
N VAL A 80 2.12 -13.44 -10.07
CA VAL A 80 1.00 -12.59 -9.58
C VAL A 80 0.74 -12.81 -8.09
N SER A 81 0.84 -14.08 -7.64
CA SER A 81 0.69 -14.47 -6.24
C SER A 81 1.65 -13.75 -5.30
N TRP A 82 2.85 -13.36 -5.74
CA TRP A 82 3.81 -12.60 -4.94
C TRP A 82 3.24 -11.25 -4.53
N TYR A 83 2.64 -10.53 -5.49
CA TYR A 83 2.06 -9.21 -5.28
C TYR A 83 0.76 -9.29 -4.48
N THR A 84 -0.13 -10.24 -4.82
CA THR A 84 -1.42 -10.36 -4.13
C THR A 84 -1.26 -10.83 -2.69
N SER A 85 -0.35 -11.76 -2.41
CA SER A 85 -0.06 -12.18 -1.03
C SER A 85 0.57 -11.06 -0.21
N GLY A 86 1.46 -10.24 -0.78
CA GLY A 86 2.03 -9.09 -0.07
C GLY A 86 0.98 -8.01 0.24
N ALA A 87 0.07 -7.75 -0.70
CA ALA A 87 -1.07 -6.86 -0.48
C ALA A 87 -2.02 -7.40 0.59
N ALA A 88 -2.35 -8.69 0.56
CA ALA A 88 -3.19 -9.35 1.57
C ALA A 88 -2.54 -9.32 2.96
N GLU A 89 -1.22 -9.51 3.02
CA GLU A 89 -0.45 -9.43 4.26
C GLU A 89 -0.52 -8.03 4.87
N PHE A 90 -0.34 -6.97 4.07
CA PHE A 90 -0.51 -5.58 4.52
C PHE A 90 -1.91 -5.35 5.10
N LEU A 91 -2.91 -5.76 4.33
CA LEU A 91 -4.31 -5.61 4.65
C LEU A 91 -4.66 -6.26 6.00
N ASN A 92 -4.21 -7.49 6.23
CA ASN A 92 -4.45 -8.22 7.47
C ASN A 92 -3.67 -7.63 8.65
N THR A 93 -2.38 -7.32 8.47
CA THR A 93 -1.52 -6.84 9.56
C THR A 93 -1.91 -5.42 9.99
N ALA A 94 -2.17 -4.52 9.06
CA ALA A 94 -2.60 -3.16 9.36
C ALA A 94 -3.99 -3.13 10.02
N ALA A 95 -4.93 -3.95 9.53
CA ALA A 95 -6.23 -4.12 10.16
C ALA A 95 -6.10 -4.63 11.61
N THR A 96 -5.28 -5.66 11.82
CA THR A 96 -5.02 -6.22 13.15
C THR A 96 -4.40 -5.18 14.08
N GLU A 97 -3.44 -4.39 13.59
CA GLU A 97 -2.81 -3.33 14.37
C GLU A 97 -3.81 -2.24 14.80
N ILE A 98 -4.70 -1.83 13.89
CA ILE A 98 -5.78 -0.87 14.19
C ILE A 98 -6.73 -1.42 15.25
N ALA A 99 -7.18 -2.68 15.12
CA ALA A 99 -8.05 -3.33 16.11
C ALA A 99 -7.38 -3.43 17.47
N THR A 100 -6.16 -3.95 17.48
CA THR A 100 -5.47 -4.33 18.72
C THR A 100 -5.13 -3.11 19.56
N ASN A 101 -4.82 -1.99 18.91
CA ASN A 101 -4.49 -0.73 19.57
C ASN A 101 -5.68 0.22 19.72
N ASP A 102 -6.89 -0.21 19.35
CA ASP A 102 -8.12 0.60 19.36
C ASP A 102 -7.93 1.99 18.74
N LEU A 103 -7.25 2.03 17.57
CA LEU A 103 -6.93 3.30 16.92
C LEU A 103 -8.20 3.91 16.31
N PRO A 104 -8.57 5.15 16.67
CA PRO A 104 -9.75 5.80 16.12
C PRO A 104 -9.56 6.07 14.63
N PRO A 105 -10.61 5.91 13.80
CA PRO A 105 -10.52 6.24 12.39
C PRO A 105 -10.13 7.70 12.15
N LEU A 106 -9.18 7.92 11.25
CA LEU A 106 -8.73 9.25 10.85
C LEU A 106 -9.84 10.00 10.09
N PHE A 107 -9.71 11.32 10.05
CA PHE A 107 -10.59 12.23 9.30
C PHE A 107 -12.07 12.16 9.71
N GLY A 108 -12.36 11.82 10.96
CA GLY A 108 -13.73 11.76 11.50
C GLY A 108 -14.60 10.69 10.84
N ARG A 109 -13.97 9.67 10.23
CA ARG A 109 -14.70 8.59 9.56
C ARG A 109 -15.42 7.73 10.60
N ALA A 110 -16.60 7.24 10.22
CA ALA A 110 -17.30 6.24 11.03
C ALA A 110 -16.57 4.88 11.07
N ARG A 111 -15.64 4.64 10.13
CA ARG A 111 -14.91 3.37 9.97
C ARG A 111 -13.52 3.59 9.39
N SER A 112 -12.58 2.74 9.83
CA SER A 112 -11.23 2.71 9.29
C SER A 112 -11.22 2.32 7.81
N LEU A 113 -10.24 2.85 7.09
CA LEU A 113 -10.00 2.67 5.67
C LEU A 113 -8.51 2.41 5.44
N LEU A 114 -8.23 1.30 4.77
CA LEU A 114 -6.90 1.01 4.23
C LEU A 114 -6.86 1.33 2.74
N ALA A 115 -5.70 1.73 2.24
CA ALA A 115 -5.49 2.00 0.82
C ALA A 115 -4.26 1.26 0.29
N LEU A 116 -4.25 0.93 -1.00
CA LEU A 116 -3.06 0.44 -1.68
C LEU A 116 -3.01 0.99 -3.10
N PRO A 117 -1.87 0.95 -3.79
CA PRO A 117 -1.83 1.13 -5.24
C PRO A 117 -2.37 -0.09 -5.98
N VAL A 118 -2.60 0.06 -7.29
CA VAL A 118 -2.66 -1.13 -8.15
C VAL A 118 -1.28 -1.79 -8.07
N VAL A 119 -1.19 -2.96 -7.45
CA VAL A 119 0.08 -3.69 -7.33
C VAL A 119 0.36 -4.49 -8.60
N GLY A 120 1.63 -4.68 -8.94
CA GLY A 120 2.03 -5.49 -10.09
C GLY A 120 1.88 -4.81 -11.46
N THR A 121 1.74 -3.48 -11.54
CA THR A 121 1.60 -2.71 -12.80
C THR A 121 2.78 -1.78 -13.12
N GLY A 122 3.80 -1.73 -12.24
CA GLY A 122 4.97 -0.85 -12.36
C GLY A 122 6.16 -1.46 -13.13
N GLN A 123 7.25 -0.67 -13.27
CA GLN A 123 8.49 -0.99 -14.01
C GLN A 123 9.33 -2.15 -13.42
N GLY A 124 8.86 -2.84 -12.38
CA GLY A 124 9.47 -4.04 -11.81
C GLY A 124 8.84 -5.33 -12.34
N GLY A 125 8.77 -5.52 -13.67
CA GLY A 125 8.35 -6.78 -14.31
C GLY A 125 6.84 -7.08 -14.34
N GLY A 126 5.99 -6.11 -14.02
CA GLY A 126 4.52 -6.23 -14.07
C GLY A 126 3.85 -5.56 -15.28
N ALA A 127 4.62 -4.82 -16.09
CA ALA A 127 4.11 -4.00 -17.19
C ALA A 127 3.36 -4.81 -18.27
N GLU A 128 3.66 -6.10 -18.44
CA GLU A 128 3.00 -6.96 -19.43
C GLU A 128 1.77 -7.70 -18.87
N ARG A 129 1.59 -7.76 -17.54
CA ARG A 129 0.49 -8.50 -16.88
C ARG A 129 -0.51 -7.63 -16.14
N ALA A 130 -0.39 -6.31 -16.24
CA ALA A 130 -1.31 -5.35 -15.64
C ALA A 130 -2.79 -5.58 -16.03
N GLY A 131 -3.04 -6.18 -17.21
CA GLY A 131 -4.38 -6.51 -17.70
C GLY A 131 -5.04 -7.75 -17.06
N GLU A 132 -4.29 -8.57 -16.30
CA GLU A 132 -4.83 -9.76 -15.63
C GLU A 132 -5.21 -9.48 -14.16
N ILE A 133 -4.60 -8.47 -13.54
CA ILE A 133 -4.85 -8.08 -12.14
C ILE A 133 -6.10 -7.19 -12.02
N VAL A 134 -6.48 -6.51 -13.11
CA VAL A 134 -7.69 -5.70 -13.23
C VAL A 134 -8.25 -5.99 -14.61
N GLN A 135 -9.38 -6.69 -14.75
CA GLN A 135 -9.98 -6.96 -16.06
C GLN A 135 -10.36 -5.62 -16.76
N ARG A 136 -9.45 -5.15 -17.65
CA ARG A 136 -9.50 -4.15 -18.77
C ARG A 136 -10.27 -2.81 -18.60
N PRO A 137 -9.90 -1.72 -19.33
CA PRO A 137 -8.58 -1.29 -19.83
C PRO A 137 -8.25 0.18 -19.46
N SER A 138 -6.97 0.54 -19.31
CA SER A 138 -6.51 1.82 -19.90
C SER A 138 -5.00 1.87 -20.04
N ARG A 139 -4.58 1.95 -21.30
CA ARG A 139 -3.27 2.40 -21.78
C ARG A 139 -3.00 3.82 -21.24
N LYS A 140 -1.96 3.99 -20.41
CA LYS A 140 -1.00 5.12 -20.49
C LYS A 140 0.10 4.95 -19.44
N ARG A 141 1.32 5.11 -19.95
CA ARG A 141 2.58 5.26 -19.22
C ARG A 141 2.45 6.48 -18.31
N SER A 142 2.43 6.30 -17.00
CA SER A 142 2.60 7.39 -16.04
C SER A 142 3.68 7.01 -15.02
N ARG A 143 4.39 8.04 -14.56
CA ARG A 143 5.33 7.99 -13.44
C ARG A 143 4.63 8.21 -12.09
N GLU A 144 3.30 8.20 -12.06
CA GLU A 144 2.51 8.58 -10.88
C GLU A 144 1.92 7.35 -10.19
N PRO A 145 1.95 7.29 -8.84
CA PRO A 145 1.37 6.18 -8.09
C PRO A 145 -0.17 6.19 -8.21
N PHE A 146 -0.71 5.32 -9.06
CA PHE A 146 -2.15 5.10 -9.19
C PHE A 146 -2.68 4.12 -8.12
N GLY A 147 -3.74 4.51 -7.43
CA GLY A 147 -4.39 3.79 -6.31
C GLY A 147 -5.41 2.71 -6.67
N VAL A 148 -5.48 1.61 -5.89
CA VAL A 148 -6.66 0.73 -5.70
C VAL A 148 -7.03 0.76 -4.23
N VAL A 149 -8.21 1.26 -3.88
CA VAL A 149 -8.60 1.39 -2.48
C VAL A 149 -9.30 0.12 -2.01
N VAL A 150 -8.80 -0.49 -0.93
CA VAL A 150 -9.43 -1.70 -0.36
C VAL A 150 -9.80 -1.38 1.08
N THR A 151 -11.09 -1.18 1.33
CA THR A 151 -11.58 -0.97 2.69
C THR A 151 -11.69 -2.30 3.40
N ILE A 152 -10.84 -2.53 4.40
CA ILE A 152 -11.05 -3.63 5.35
C ILE A 152 -11.76 -3.09 6.57
N ARG A 153 -12.86 -3.75 6.90
CA ARG A 153 -13.60 -3.54 8.14
C ARG A 153 -12.88 -4.33 9.23
N VAL A 154 -12.52 -3.64 10.30
CA VAL A 154 -12.14 -4.26 11.56
C VAL A 154 -13.29 -4.02 12.53
#